data_AF-A0A1D8S693-F1
#
_entry.id   AF-A0A1D8S693-F1
#
_cell.length_a   1.000
_cell.length_b   1.000
_cell.length_c   1.000
_cell.angle_alpha   90.00
_cell.angle_beta   90.00
_cell.angle_gamma   90.00
#
_symmetry.space_group_name_H-M   'P 1'
#
loop_
_entity.id
_entity.type
_entity.pdbx_description
1 polymer ?
#
loop_
_entity_poly.entity_id
_entity_poly.type
_entity_poly.pdbx_seq_one_letter_code
_entity_poly.pdbx_strand_id
1 'polypeptide(L)'
;MVLATQHVPGELLMARIITMRYSETGRLPDATQEQLEELQANVVETVSNYDDVEFKGTFANDEGMGICEWEAPDVATVEQIYEESGAAEMAPSDEIIEVQQVLPLE
;
A
#
# COMPACT_ATOMS: atom_id res chain seq x y z
N MET A 1 -20.76 17.15 4.81
CA MET A 1 -21.27 17.49 3.47
C MET A 1 -20.64 16.48 2.52
N VAL A 2 -21.39 15.43 2.16
CA VAL A 2 -20.87 14.33 1.33
C VAL A 2 -21.03 14.77 -0.12
N LEU A 3 -19.92 14.97 -0.83
CA LEU A 3 -19.95 15.29 -2.25
C LEU A 3 -20.29 14.00 -3.01
N ALA A 4 -21.44 14.00 -3.68
CA ALA A 4 -21.85 12.91 -4.56
C ALA A 4 -20.97 12.93 -5.82
N THR A 5 -20.17 11.89 -6.03
CA THR A 5 -19.41 11.70 -7.26
C THR A 5 -20.32 11.07 -8.32
N GLN A 6 -20.37 11.70 -9.48
CA GLN A 6 -21.07 11.20 -10.66
C GLN A 6 -20.21 10.08 -11.28
N HIS A 7 -20.79 8.89 -11.38
CA HIS A 7 -20.15 7.69 -11.92
C HIS A 7 -20.19 7.68 -13.46
N VAL A 8 -19.02 7.57 -14.10
CA VAL A 8 -18.88 7.26 -15.53
C VAL A 8 -18.54 5.76 -15.64
N PRO A 9 -19.38 4.92 -16.26
CA PRO A 9 -19.12 3.48 -16.35
C PRO A 9 -18.21 3.18 -17.55
N GLY A 10 -17.04 2.60 -17.32
CA GLY A 10 -16.18 2.07 -18.40
C GLY A 10 -14.68 1.96 -18.10
N GLU A 11 -14.17 2.69 -17.11
CA GLU A 11 -12.81 2.51 -16.59
C GLU A 11 -12.91 1.80 -15.24
N LEU A 12 -12.15 0.72 -15.04
CA LEU A 12 -11.91 0.21 -13.69
C LEU A 12 -11.25 1.36 -12.93
N LEU A 13 -11.99 1.98 -12.01
CA LEU A 13 -11.48 3.09 -11.22
C LEU A 13 -10.44 2.52 -10.26
N MET A 14 -9.17 2.61 -10.65
CA MET A 14 -8.06 2.29 -9.77
C MET A 14 -8.06 3.27 -8.59
N ALA A 15 -8.28 2.73 -7.39
CA ALA A 15 -8.23 3.47 -6.16
C ALA A 15 -6.77 3.76 -5.79
N ARG A 16 -6.50 4.99 -5.33
CA ARG A 16 -5.22 5.30 -4.70
C ARG A 16 -5.28 4.87 -3.26
N ILE A 17 -4.42 3.93 -2.88
CA ILE A 17 -4.38 3.39 -1.52
C ILE A 17 -3.04 3.74 -0.89
N ILE A 18 -3.09 4.19 0.36
CA ILE A 18 -1.92 4.52 1.17
C ILE A 18 -1.91 3.61 2.38
N THR A 19 -0.79 2.93 2.59
CA THR A 19 -0.53 2.19 3.83
C THR A 19 0.38 3.02 4.71
N MET A 20 -0.01 3.28 5.97
CA MET A 20 0.73 4.16 6.87
C MET A 20 1.41 3.40 8.01
N ARG A 21 2.62 3.83 8.35
CA ARG A 21 3.50 3.21 9.36
C ARG A 21 4.00 4.29 10.30
N TYR A 22 3.53 4.31 11.53
CA TYR A 22 3.83 5.34 12.52
C TYR A 22 3.93 4.85 13.97
N SER A 23 3.21 3.78 14.35
CA SER A 23 3.30 3.20 15.69
C SER A 23 4.58 2.37 15.87
N GLU A 24 4.95 2.05 17.12
CA GLU A 24 6.09 1.15 17.39
C GLU A 24 5.92 -0.22 16.72
N THR A 25 4.69 -0.71 16.58
CA THR A 25 4.39 -1.99 15.96
C THR A 25 4.25 -1.92 14.44
N GLY A 26 3.87 -0.76 13.87
CA GLY A 26 3.63 -0.59 12.44
C GLY A 26 4.82 -0.04 11.64
N ARG A 27 5.79 0.58 12.32
CA ARG A 27 7.08 0.99 11.71
C ARG A 27 7.78 -0.24 11.12
N LEU A 28 8.58 -0.01 10.08
CA LEU A 28 9.44 -1.07 9.54
C LEU A 28 10.34 -1.63 10.67
N PRO A 29 10.46 -2.95 10.78
CA PRO A 29 11.31 -3.56 11.81
C PRO A 29 12.76 -3.18 11.59
N ASP A 30 13.54 -3.20 12.68
CA ASP A 30 15.00 -3.19 12.59
C ASP A 30 15.45 -4.54 12.00
N ALA A 31 15.52 -4.58 10.67
CA ALA A 31 15.81 -5.75 9.86
C ALA A 31 17.10 -5.53 9.07
N THR A 32 17.78 -6.62 8.73
CA THR A 32 18.93 -6.54 7.82
C THR A 32 18.49 -6.14 6.42
N GLN A 33 19.42 -5.59 5.64
CA GLN A 33 19.17 -5.29 4.23
C GLN A 33 18.68 -6.53 3.46
N GLU A 34 19.24 -7.71 3.74
CA GLU A 34 18.83 -8.99 3.13
C GLU A 34 17.37 -9.34 3.46
N GLN A 35 16.95 -9.16 4.71
CA GLN A 35 15.57 -9.39 5.14
C GLN A 35 14.58 -8.44 4.46
N LEU A 36 14.96 -7.17 4.28
CA LEU A 36 14.13 -6.19 3.56
C LEU A 36 14.04 -6.50 2.05
N GLU A 37 15.14 -6.96 1.46
CA GLU A 37 15.18 -7.40 0.05
C GLU A 37 14.33 -8.65 -0.19
N GLU A 38 14.35 -9.61 0.73
CA GLU A 38 13.49 -10.81 0.67
C GLU A 38 12.02 -10.42 0.78
N LEU A 39 11.66 -9.56 1.74
CA LEU A 39 10.29 -9.05 1.87
C LEU A 39 9.84 -8.30 0.59
N GLN A 40 10.72 -7.47 0.03
CA GLN A 40 10.42 -6.74 -1.21
C GLN A 40 10.21 -7.71 -2.38
N ALA A 41 11.05 -8.74 -2.51
CA ALA A 41 10.92 -9.75 -3.55
C ALA A 41 9.58 -10.50 -3.44
N ASN A 42 9.18 -10.89 -2.22
CA ASN A 42 7.91 -11.55 -1.97
C ASN A 42 6.72 -10.66 -2.34
N VAL A 43 6.73 -9.38 -1.93
CA VAL A 43 5.67 -8.42 -2.30
C VAL A 43 5.59 -8.26 -3.82
N VAL A 44 6.72 -8.10 -4.51
CA VAL A 44 6.75 -7.95 -5.97
C VAL A 44 6.26 -9.21 -6.68
N GLU A 45 6.65 -10.39 -6.21
CA GLU A 45 6.15 -11.67 -6.74
C GLU A 45 4.64 -11.81 -6.52
N THR A 46 4.13 -11.50 -5.33
CA THR A 46 2.69 -11.52 -5.04
C THR A 46 1.94 -10.57 -5.95
N VAL A 47 2.38 -9.31 -6.06
CA VAL A 47 1.77 -8.28 -6.92
C VAL A 47 1.74 -8.71 -8.39
N SER A 48 2.72 -9.49 -8.86
CA SER A 48 2.73 -9.98 -10.25
C SER A 48 1.57 -10.93 -10.61
N ASN A 49 0.83 -11.42 -9.61
CA ASN A 49 -0.39 -12.22 -9.81
C ASN A 49 -1.66 -11.35 -9.96
N TYR A 50 -1.54 -10.03 -9.84
CA TYR A 50 -2.65 -9.07 -9.90
C TYR A 50 -2.46 -8.15 -11.11
N ASP A 51 -3.28 -8.34 -12.15
CA ASP A 51 -3.20 -7.55 -13.40
C ASP A 51 -3.63 -6.08 -13.22
N ASP A 52 -4.35 -5.78 -12.14
CA ASP A 52 -4.96 -4.51 -11.79
C ASP A 52 -4.39 -3.91 -10.51
N VAL A 53 -3.12 -4.17 -10.21
CA VAL A 53 -2.40 -3.57 -9.08
C VAL A 53 -1.05 -3.00 -9.49
N GLU A 54 -0.77 -1.78 -9.07
CA GLU A 54 0.55 -1.15 -9.16
C GLU A 54 1.06 -0.82 -7.74
N PHE A 55 2.20 -1.41 -7.38
CA PHE A 55 2.93 -1.06 -6.17
C PHE A 55 4.02 -0.03 -6.47
N LYS A 56 3.88 1.19 -5.95
CA LYS A 56 4.83 2.29 -6.23
C LYS A 56 6.03 2.33 -5.29
N GLY A 57 6.03 1.44 -4.29
CA GLY A 57 7.15 1.24 -3.38
C GLY A 57 6.85 1.65 -1.94
N THR A 58 7.87 1.45 -1.11
CA THR A 58 7.88 1.77 0.31
C THR A 58 8.80 2.95 0.55
N PHE A 59 8.30 3.96 1.26
CA PHE A 59 9.03 5.19 1.58
C PHE A 59 9.04 5.36 3.09
N ALA A 60 10.22 5.28 3.72
CA ALA A 60 10.36 5.40 5.16
C ALA A 60 11.51 6.33 5.54
N ASN A 61 11.43 6.91 6.73
CA ASN A 61 12.53 7.62 7.38
C ASN A 61 13.44 6.64 8.15
N ASP A 62 14.50 7.17 8.76
CA ASP A 62 15.48 6.39 9.54
C ASP A 62 14.88 5.70 10.79
N GLU A 63 13.68 6.11 11.22
CA GLU A 63 12.95 5.47 12.34
C GLU A 63 11.94 4.41 11.88
N GLY A 64 11.93 4.08 10.58
CA GLY A 64 10.99 3.12 9.99
C GLY A 64 9.55 3.64 9.84
N MET A 65 9.30 4.91 10.15
CA MET A 65 8.00 5.54 9.87
C MET A 65 7.90 5.86 8.38
N GLY A 66 6.74 5.62 7.80
CA GLY A 66 6.63 5.74 6.36
C GLY A 66 5.25 5.47 5.80
N ILE A 67 5.23 5.40 4.47
CA ILE A 67 4.07 5.01 3.69
C ILE A 67 4.46 4.00 2.62
N CYS A 68 3.48 3.25 2.15
CA CYS A 68 3.54 2.68 0.81
C CYS A 68 2.39 3.25 -0.03
N GLU A 69 2.63 3.42 -1.32
CA GLU A 69 1.63 3.90 -2.28
C GLU A 69 1.26 2.79 -3.27
N TRP A 70 -0.03 2.66 -3.51
CA TRP A 70 -0.63 1.64 -4.37
C TRP A 70 -1.67 2.27 -5.30
N GLU A 71 -1.79 1.71 -6.49
CA GLU A 71 -3.03 1.76 -7.27
C GLU A 71 -3.60 0.33 -7.30
N ALA A 72 -4.84 0.14 -6.87
CA ALA A 72 -5.51 -1.16 -6.82
C ALA A 72 -7.03 -0.98 -6.96
N PRO A 73 -7.83 -2.05 -7.12
CA PRO A 73 -9.29 -1.94 -7.20
C PRO A 73 -9.92 -1.42 -5.91
N ASP A 74 -9.41 -1.88 -4.76
CA ASP A 74 -9.90 -1.53 -3.43
C ASP A 74 -8.88 -1.86 -2.32
N VAL A 75 -9.18 -1.42 -1.09
CA VAL A 75 -8.39 -1.68 0.12
C VAL A 75 -8.25 -3.18 0.39
N ALA A 76 -9.31 -3.96 0.18
CA ALA A 76 -9.32 -5.39 0.46
C ALA A 76 -8.29 -6.16 -0.39
N THR A 77 -8.08 -5.73 -1.64
CA THR A 77 -7.05 -6.28 -2.52
C THR A 77 -5.65 -6.07 -1.94
N VAL A 78 -5.37 -4.87 -1.40
CA VAL A 78 -4.07 -4.58 -0.77
C VAL A 78 -3.89 -5.35 0.54
N GLU A 79 -4.94 -5.48 1.34
CA GLU A 79 -4.94 -6.32 2.55
C GLU A 79 -4.60 -7.78 2.21
N GLN A 80 -5.21 -8.34 1.16
CA GLN A 80 -4.92 -9.69 0.69
C GLN A 80 -3.47 -9.85 0.24
N ILE A 81 -2.91 -8.87 -0.50
CA ILE A 81 -1.49 -8.87 -0.88
C ILE A 81 -0.58 -8.86 0.36
N TYR A 82 -0.94 -8.11 1.41
CA TYR A 82 -0.18 -8.10 2.67
C TYR A 82 -0.16 -9.49 3.33
N GLU A 83 -1.29 -10.20 3.33
CA GLU A 83 -1.38 -11.56 3.87
C GLU A 83 -0.57 -12.55 3.02
N GLU A 84 -0.76 -12.54 1.70
CA GLU A 84 -0.13 -13.49 0.78
C GLU A 84 1.39 -13.33 0.66
N SER A 85 1.89 -12.09 0.76
CA SER A 85 3.32 -11.79 0.69
C SER A 85 4.07 -11.98 2.01
N GLY A 86 3.35 -12.22 3.12
CA GLY A 86 3.92 -12.24 4.47
C GLY A 86 4.22 -10.84 5.05
N ALA A 87 3.90 -9.76 4.34
CA ALA A 87 4.09 -8.40 4.83
C ALA A 87 3.26 -8.10 6.09
N ALA A 88 2.07 -8.71 6.23
CA ALA A 88 1.23 -8.56 7.42
C ALA A 88 1.94 -9.02 8.71
N GLU A 89 2.84 -10.01 8.63
CA GLU A 89 3.57 -10.54 9.79
C GLU A 89 4.88 -9.80 10.02
N MET A 90 5.63 -9.52 8.95
CA MET A 90 6.99 -8.96 9.05
C MET A 90 7.00 -7.44 9.16
N ALA A 91 6.08 -6.77 8.47
CA ALA A 91 6.01 -5.32 8.38
C ALA A 91 4.52 -4.90 8.33
N PRO A 92 3.76 -5.09 9.42
CA PRO A 92 2.34 -4.71 9.44
C PRO A 92 2.18 -3.21 9.21
N SER A 93 1.06 -2.81 8.63
CA SER A 93 0.70 -1.40 8.49
C SER A 93 -0.24 -0.99 9.63
N ASP A 94 -0.13 0.25 10.11
CA ASP A 94 -1.09 0.79 11.08
C ASP A 94 -2.45 1.08 10.44
N GLU A 95 -2.41 1.57 9.20
CA GLU A 95 -3.59 1.89 8.41
C GLU A 95 -3.40 1.41 6.98
N ILE A 96 -4.48 0.98 6.34
CA ILE A 96 -4.57 0.72 4.90
C ILE A 96 -5.83 1.43 4.43
N ILE A 97 -5.66 2.56 3.75
CA ILE A 97 -6.79 3.44 3.42
C ILE A 97 -6.82 3.85 1.95
N GLU A 98 -8.01 3.91 1.39
CA GLU A 98 -8.26 4.62 0.14
C GLU A 98 -8.21 6.13 0.37
N VAL A 99 -7.53 6.86 -0.52
CA VAL A 99 -7.42 8.32 -0.48
C VAL A 99 -7.83 8.95 -1.80
N GLN A 100 -8.29 10.20 -1.73
CA GLN A 100 -8.63 11.00 -2.90
C GLN A 100 -7.76 12.25 -2.95
N GLN A 101 -7.34 12.65 -4.15
CA GLN A 101 -6.69 13.95 -4.34
C GLN A 101 -7.74 15.06 -4.19
N VAL A 102 -7.65 15.82 -3.10
CA VAL A 102 -8.57 16.93 -2.81
C VAL A 102 -8.04 18.28 -3.27
N LEU A 103 -6.72 18.40 -3.47
CA LEU A 103 -6.03 19.62 -3.90
C LEU A 103 -4.96 19.26 -4.95
N PRO A 104 -5.27 19.35 -6.26
CA PRO A 104 -4.31 19.07 -7.32
C PRO A 104 -3.26 20.19 -7.48
N LEU A 105 -2.07 19.82 -7.96
CA LEU A 105 -1.06 20.79 -8.41
C LEU A 105 -1.39 21.20 -9.85
N GLU A 106 -1.17 22.47 -10.18
CA GLU A 106 -1.29 23.01 -11.55
C GLU A 106 -0.13 22.60 -12.45
#